data_AF-A0A920TQ53-F1
#
_entry.id   AF-A0A920TQ53-F1
#
_cell.length_a   1.000
_cell.length_b   1.000
_cell.length_c   1.000
_cell.angle_alpha   90.00
_cell.angle_beta   90.00
_cell.angle_gamma   90.00
#
_symmetry.space_group_name_H-M   'P 1'
#
loop_
_entity.id
_entity.type
_entity.pdbx_description
1 polymer ?
#
loop_
_entity_poly.entity_id
_entity_poly.type
_entity_poly.pdbx_seq_one_letter_code
_entity_poly.pdbx_strand_id
1 'polypeptide(L)' 'MLEEIGLKKDAIVIDVGINKTDKGIVGDVHFDEVSKNAKALTPVPGGVGPMTIACLLKNTIDCFKRSQI' A
#
# COMPACT_ATOMS: atom_id res chain seq x y z
N MET A 1 12.37 2.52 -8.20
CA MET A 1 11.14 1.77 -8.47
C MET A 1 11.52 0.30 -8.50
N LEU A 2 10.76 -0.58 -7.84
CA LEU A 2 11.04 -2.01 -7.71
C LEU A 2 10.57 -2.75 -8.97
N GLU A 3 11.45 -3.58 -9.52
CA GLU A 3 11.23 -4.42 -10.70
C GLU A 3 11.11 -5.90 -10.31
N GLU A 4 10.78 -6.78 -11.28
CA GLU A 4 10.62 -8.23 -11.04
C GLU A 4 11.91 -8.91 -10.55
N ILE A 5 13.07 -8.46 -11.04
CA ILE A 5 14.40 -9.03 -10.74
C ILE A 5 14.76 -8.75 -9.27
N GLY A 6 14.47 -9.73 -8.41
CA GLY A 6 14.72 -9.66 -6.97
C GLY A 6 13.51 -10.05 -6.12
N LEU A 7 12.34 -10.24 -6.74
CA LEU A 7 11.15 -10.67 -6.04
C LEU A 7 11.14 -12.19 -5.83
N LYS A 8 10.92 -12.63 -4.59
CA LYS A 8 10.66 -14.04 -4.30
C LYS A 8 9.39 -14.49 -5.05
N LYS A 9 9.42 -15.70 -5.61
CA LYS A 9 8.25 -16.31 -6.24
C LYS A 9 7.06 -16.33 -5.28
N ASP A 10 5.88 -15.96 -5.79
CA ASP A 10 4.62 -15.89 -5.05
C ASP A 10 4.65 -14.93 -3.85
N ALA A 11 5.51 -13.91 -3.86
CA ALA A 11 5.55 -12.91 -2.81
C ALA A 11 4.24 -12.11 -2.71
N ILE A 12 3.90 -11.70 -1.49
CA ILE A 12 2.87 -10.69 -1.25
C ILE A 12 3.57 -9.35 -1.15
N VAL A 13 3.23 -8.43 -2.03
CA VAL A 13 3.85 -7.11 -2.13
C VAL A 13 2.87 -6.05 -1.67
N ILE A 14 3.30 -5.26 -0.69
CA ILE A 14 2.56 -4.11 -0.16
C ILE A 14 3.34 -2.87 -0.56
N ASP A 15 2.82 -2.15 -1.54
CA ASP A 15 3.35 -0.90 -2.05
C ASP A 15 2.82 0.26 -1.20
N VAL A 16 3.70 0.79 -0.35
CA VAL A 16 3.44 1.95 0.52
C VAL A 16 3.85 3.27 -0.12
N GLY A 17 4.51 3.21 -1.29
CA GLY A 17 5.05 4.35 -2.00
C GLY A 17 3.97 5.27 -2.52
N ILE A 18 4.24 6.58 -2.45
CA ILE A 18 3.38 7.61 -3.06
C ILE A 18 4.28 8.60 -3.76
N ASN A 19 4.34 8.48 -5.09
CA ASN A 19 5.08 9.37 -5.97
C ASN A 19 4.09 10.11 -6.87
N LYS A 20 4.15 11.44 -6.87
CA LYS A 20 3.33 12.28 -7.76
C LYS A 20 4.11 12.55 -9.04
N THR A 21 3.46 12.30 -10.17
CA THR A 21 4.00 12.57 -11.51
C THR A 21 2.99 13.41 -12.31
N ASP A 22 3.41 13.93 -13.46
CA ASP A 22 2.53 14.67 -14.37
C ASP A 22 1.34 13.82 -14.88
N LYS A 23 1.47 12.49 -14.83
CA LYS A 23 0.46 11.53 -15.30
C LYS A 23 -0.43 11.00 -14.18
N GLY A 24 -0.17 11.36 -12.92
CA GLY A 24 -0.92 10.88 -11.76
C GLY A 24 -0.04 10.35 -10.64
N ILE A 25 -0.68 9.62 -9.72
CA ILE A 25 -0.04 9.03 -8.53
C ILE A 25 0.41 7.61 -8.87
N VAL A 26 1.67 7.31 -8.60
CA VAL A 26 2.27 5.98 -8.77
C VAL A 26 2.96 5.53 -7.48
N GLY A 27 3.11 4.22 -7.32
CA GLY A 27 3.77 3.61 -6.17
C GLY A 27 5.29 3.53 -6.29
N ASP A 28 5.91 2.74 -5.43
CA ASP A 28 7.34 2.44 -5.49
C ASP A 28 7.65 1.24 -6.39
N VAL A 29 6.62 0.53 -6.89
CA VAL A 29 6.74 -0.73 -7.62
C VAL A 29 6.26 -0.59 -9.08
N HIS A 30 6.98 -1.23 -10.02
CA HIS A 30 6.51 -1.43 -11.39
C HIS A 30 5.39 -2.48 -11.42
N PHE A 31 4.14 -2.02 -11.35
CA PHE A 31 2.97 -2.89 -11.17
C PHE A 31 2.86 -4.00 -12.23
N ASP A 32 3.05 -3.66 -13.50
CA ASP A 32 2.89 -4.60 -14.62
C ASP A 32 3.94 -5.72 -14.65
N GLU A 33 5.14 -5.45 -14.13
CA GLU A 33 6.22 -6.44 -14.08
C GLU A 33 6.08 -7.30 -12.82
N VAL A 34 5.92 -6.66 -11.67
CA VAL A 34 5.86 -7.36 -10.38
C VAL A 34 4.59 -8.20 -10.23
N SER A 35 3.46 -7.80 -10.83
CA SER A 35 2.21 -8.58 -10.81
C SER A 35 2.30 -9.94 -11.49
N LYS A 36 3.29 -10.17 -12.38
CA LYS A 36 3.48 -11.46 -13.06
C LYS A 36 4.05 -12.54 -12.15
N ASN A 37 4.82 -12.15 -11.14
CA ASN A 37 5.50 -13.05 -10.21
C ASN A 37 4.92 -12.99 -8.77
N ALA A 38 4.35 -11.85 -8.38
CA ALA A 38 3.71 -11.68 -7.09
C ALA A 38 2.40 -12.48 -6.98
N LYS A 39 2.16 -13.07 -5.81
CA LYS A 39 0.88 -13.71 -5.49
C LYS A 39 -0.22 -12.69 -5.22
N ALA A 40 0.14 -11.55 -4.65
CA ALA A 40 -0.74 -10.42 -4.42
C ALA A 40 0.08 -9.12 -4.42
N LEU A 41 -0.49 -8.05 -4.95
CA LEU A 41 0.13 -6.73 -5.04
C LEU A 41 -0.92 -5.65 -4.77
N THR A 42 -0.62 -4.70 -3.90
CA THR A 42 -1.52 -3.56 -3.65
C THR A 42 -1.44 -2.53 -4.79
N PRO A 43 -2.56 -2.03 -5.31
CA PRO A 43 -2.54 -1.00 -6.33
C PRO A 43 -2.15 0.36 -5.75
N VAL A 44 -1.49 1.19 -6.55
CA VAL A 44 -1.31 2.61 -6.27
C VAL A 44 -1.80 3.41 -7.48
N PRO A 45 -2.85 4.25 -7.33
CA PRO A 45 -3.61 4.54 -6.12
C PRO A 45 -4.58 3.41 -5.70
N GLY A 46 -5.06 3.46 -4.45
CA GLY A 46 -6.18 2.62 -3.97
C GLY A 46 -5.84 1.48 -3.01
N GLY A 47 -4.55 1.20 -2.78
CA GLY A 47 -4.08 0.17 -1.85
C GLY A 47 -3.93 0.66 -0.42
N VAL A 48 -2.70 1.02 -0.04
CA VAL A 48 -2.36 1.37 1.36
C VAL A 48 -2.99 2.69 1.81
N GLY A 49 -3.15 3.66 0.92
CA GLY A 49 -3.68 5.00 1.25
C GLY A 49 -5.03 4.98 1.98
N PRO A 50 -6.09 4.34 1.43
CA PRO A 50 -7.37 4.19 2.13
C PRO A 50 -7.27 3.50 3.49
N MET A 51 -6.38 2.52 3.63
CA MET A 51 -6.17 1.82 4.90
C MET A 51 -5.55 2.72 5.97
N THR A 52 -4.66 3.65 5.59
CA THR A 52 -4.11 4.65 6.52
C THR A 52 -5.22 5.49 7.16
N ILE A 53 -6.19 5.96 6.37
CA ILE A 53 -7.34 6.73 6.87
C ILE A 53 -8.19 5.88 7.82
N ALA A 54 -8.52 4.66 7.40
CA ALA A 54 -9.32 3.74 8.23
C ALA A 54 -8.63 3.45 9.58
N CYS A 55 -7.32 3.20 9.57
CA CYS A 55 -6.53 2.96 10.77
C CYS A 55 -6.47 4.19 11.69
N LEU A 56 -6.34 5.40 11.13
CA LEU A 56 -6.39 6.64 11.92
C LEU A 56 -7.74 6.76 12.65
N LEU A 57 -8.86 6.58 11.94
CA LEU A 57 -10.20 6.66 12.53
C LEU A 57 -10.42 5.60 13.59
N LYS A 58 -9.96 4.37 13.34
CA LYS A 58 -10.01 3.28 14.34
C LYS A 58 -9.24 3.69 15.60
N ASN A 59 -8.01 4.19 15.46
CA ASN A 59 -7.20 4.64 16.57
C ASN A 59 -7.87 5.78 17.35
N THR A 60 -8.51 6.74 16.66
CA THR A 60 -9.28 7.82 17.29
C THR A 60 -10.41 7.27 18.15
N ILE A 61 -11.19 6.31 17.63
CA ILE A 61 -12.28 5.67 18.38
C ILE A 61 -11.75 4.89 19.58
N ASP A 62 -10.65 4.15 19.40
CA ASP A 62 -10.05 3.37 20.48
C ASP A 62 -9.51 4.28 21.60
N CYS A 63 -8.90 5.42 21.25
CA CYS A 63 -8.49 6.44 22.21
C CYS A 63 -9.68 7.03 22.98
N PHE A 64 -10.78 7.37 22.29
CA PHE A 64 -11.99 7.87 22.93
C PHE A 64 -12.56 6.85 23.92
N LYS A 65 -12.67 5.57 23.54
CA LYS A 65 -13.16 4.51 24.44
C LYS A 65 -12.28 4.35 25.68
N ARG A 66 -10.96 4.49 25.53
CA ARG A 66 -9.99 4.38 26.63
C ARG A 66 -10.00 5.59 27.57
N SER A 67 -10.45 6.76 27.13
CA SER A 67 -10.52 7.96 27.96
C SER A 67 -11.80 8.06 28.80
N GLN A 68 -12.72 7.09 28.70
CA GLN A 68 -13.99 7.04 29.43
C GLN A 68 -13.92 6.13 30.68
N ILE A 69 -12.71 5.71 31.05
CA ILE A 69 -12.41 4.90 32.25
C ILE A 69 -11.94 5.81 33.37
#